data_AF-A0A5N7CTB5-F1
#
_entry.id   AF-A0A5N7CTB5-F1
#
_cell.length_a   1.000
_cell.length_b   1.000
_cell.length_c   1.000
_cell.angle_alpha   90.00
_cell.angle_beta   90.00
_cell.angle_gamma   90.00
#
_symmetry.space_group_name_H-M   'P 1'
#
loop_
_entity.id
_entity.type
_entity.pdbx_description
1 polymer ?
#
loop_
_entity_poly.entity_id
_entity_poly.type
_entity_poly.pdbx_seq_one_letter_code
_entity_poly.pdbx_strand_id
1 'polypeptide(L)'
;MDKIQRTINDIRTDTNELTARTEDPLRTFARAARGAPSPCYYQSNHNSASSAPACPADLDRDRALTVKVGDPAMARDLRRLTNEDLVKRAEKHRRLAAITAVRPTLASIQFVAAKILRSGDPRLFLRNAKEVEIARTHRDT
;
A
#
# COMPACT_ATOMS: atom_id res chain seq x y z
N MET A 1 44.46 29.37 -19.03
CA MET A 1 43.21 28.87 -18.42
C MET A 1 42.59 27.89 -19.39
N ASP A 2 42.53 26.62 -18.99
CA ASP A 2 42.19 25.50 -19.87
C ASP A 2 40.71 25.49 -20.22
N LYS A 3 40.39 25.03 -21.44
CA LYS A 3 39.01 24.94 -21.97
C LYS A 3 38.08 24.18 -21.03
N ILE A 4 38.61 23.18 -20.34
CA ILE A 4 37.92 22.37 -19.34
C ILE A 4 37.49 23.23 -18.14
N GLN A 5 38.35 24.13 -17.66
CA GLN A 5 38.06 24.99 -16.52
C GLN A 5 36.93 25.98 -16.83
N ARG A 6 36.84 26.44 -18.08
CA ARG A 6 35.75 27.31 -18.56
C ARG A 6 34.42 26.56 -18.55
N THR A 7 34.36 25.37 -19.13
CA THR A 7 33.13 24.57 -19.19
C THR A 7 32.60 24.21 -17.80
N ILE A 8 33.48 23.92 -16.84
CA ILE A 8 33.08 23.64 -15.45
C ILE A 8 32.42 24.86 -14.81
N ASN A 9 32.94 26.05 -15.06
CA ASN A 9 32.36 27.29 -14.52
C ASN A 9 31.02 27.63 -15.18
N ASP A 10 30.87 27.41 -16.49
CA ASP A 10 29.63 27.66 -17.21
C ASP A 10 28.49 26.75 -16.68
N ILE A 11 28.76 25.45 -16.50
CA ILE A 11 27.79 24.49 -15.93
C ILE A 11 27.32 24.92 -14.53
N ARG A 12 28.26 25.42 -13.71
CA ARG A 12 27.96 25.84 -12.34
C ARG A 12 27.09 27.09 -12.31
N THR A 13 27.31 28.03 -13.24
CA THR A 13 26.49 29.23 -13.41
C THR A 13 25.07 28.86 -13.85
N ASP A 14 24.92 28.01 -14.87
CA ASP A 14 23.61 27.58 -15.38
C ASP A 14 22.78 26.84 -14.32
N THR A 15 23.45 26.02 -13.50
CA THR A 15 22.80 25.28 -12.40
C THR A 15 22.25 26.23 -11.31
N ASN A 16 22.98 27.30 -11.01
CA ASN A 16 22.57 28.31 -10.03
C ASN A 16 21.41 29.18 -10.56
N GLU A 17 21.40 29.51 -11.86
CA GLU A 17 20.27 30.23 -12.47
C GLU A 17 19.00 29.38 -12.52
N LEU A 18 19.12 28.07 -12.79
CA LEU A 18 17.99 27.14 -12.81
C LEU A 18 17.35 26.97 -11.41
N THR A 19 18.18 26.96 -10.36
CA THR A 19 17.70 26.90 -8.97
C THR A 19 17.12 28.23 -8.49
N ALA A 20 17.60 29.37 -9.00
CA ALA A 20 17.07 30.69 -8.64
C ALA A 20 15.68 30.99 -9.23
N ARG A 21 15.31 30.36 -10.37
CA ARG A 21 14.01 30.57 -11.04
C ARG A 21 12.89 29.61 -10.64
N THR A 22 13.20 28.60 -9.82
CA THR A 22 12.19 27.67 -9.33
C THR A 22 11.62 28.24 -8.03
N GLU A 23 10.54 29.03 -8.13
CA GLU A 23 9.75 29.34 -6.95
C GLU A 23 9.37 28.02 -6.27
N ASP A 24 9.79 27.84 -5.02
CA ASP A 24 9.58 26.63 -4.24
C ASP A 24 8.07 26.29 -4.24
N PRO A 25 7.64 25.24 -4.97
CA PRO A 25 6.22 24.94 -5.15
C PRO A 25 5.51 24.74 -3.80
N LEU A 26 6.26 24.31 -2.77
CA LEU A 26 5.77 24.14 -1.42
C LEU A 26 5.44 25.48 -0.75
N ARG A 27 6.23 26.53 -0.99
CA ARG A 27 5.92 27.89 -0.50
C ARG A 27 4.68 28.46 -1.18
N THR A 28 4.52 28.24 -2.48
CA THR A 28 3.32 28.65 -3.23
C THR A 28 2.07 27.97 -2.70
N PHE A 29 2.15 26.65 -2.43
CA PHE A 29 1.05 25.90 -1.83
C PHE A 29 0.71 26.36 -0.41
N ALA A 30 1.73 26.58 0.43
CA ALA A 30 1.54 27.03 1.81
C ALA A 30 0.95 28.44 1.90
N ARG A 31 1.22 29.31 0.92
CA ARG A 31 0.62 30.64 0.81
C ARG A 31 -0.84 30.57 0.37
N ALA A 32 -1.17 29.69 -0.59
CA ALA A 32 -2.54 29.45 -1.01
C ALA A 32 -3.41 28.86 0.11
N ALA A 33 -2.87 27.89 0.86
CA ALA A 33 -3.57 27.26 1.98
C ALA A 33 -3.87 28.22 3.14
N ARG A 34 -3.03 29.26 3.34
CA ARG A 34 -3.23 30.26 4.40
C ARG A 34 -4.42 31.19 4.15
N GLY A 35 -4.82 31.39 2.90
CA GLY A 35 -5.98 32.21 2.53
C GLY A 35 -7.26 31.40 2.29
N ALA A 36 -7.17 30.07 2.32
CA ALA A 36 -8.33 29.21 2.14
C ALA A 36 -9.23 29.27 3.39
N PRO A 37 -10.56 29.35 3.23
CA PRO A 37 -11.47 29.18 4.35
C PRO A 37 -11.19 27.85 5.04
N SER A 38 -11.30 27.80 6.37
CA SER A 38 -11.21 26.55 7.13
C SER A 38 -12.13 25.52 6.49
N PRO A 39 -11.73 24.25 6.34
CA PRO A 39 -12.57 23.22 5.75
C PRO A 39 -13.92 23.18 6.45
N CYS A 40 -14.94 23.74 5.82
CA CYS A 40 -16.30 23.68 6.32
C CYS A 40 -16.76 22.24 6.14
N TYR A 41 -17.04 21.54 7.23
CA TYR A 41 -17.71 20.25 7.17
C TYR A 41 -19.11 20.49 6.59
N TYR A 42 -19.25 20.27 5.28
CA TYR A 42 -20.55 20.28 4.61
C TYR A 42 -21.30 19.04 5.08
N GLN A 43 -22.12 19.19 6.13
CA GLN A 43 -23.09 18.16 6.51
C GLN A 43 -24.15 18.13 5.41
N SER A 44 -24.03 17.19 4.48
CA SER A 44 -25.01 17.02 3.42
C SER A 44 -26.35 16.61 4.02
N ASN A 45 -27.40 17.34 3.63
CA ASN A 45 -28.78 17.13 4.09
C ASN A 45 -29.42 15.94 3.34
N HIS A 46 -28.72 14.81 3.27
CA HIS A 46 -29.27 13.59 2.70
C HIS A 46 -29.97 12.81 3.80
N ASN A 47 -31.23 12.47 3.54
CA ASN A 47 -32.06 11.50 4.26
C ASN A 47 -31.40 10.11 4.18
N SER A 48 -30.26 10.00 4.87
CA SER A 48 -29.37 8.86 4.81
C SER A 48 -30.08 7.74 5.55
N ALA A 49 -30.46 6.69 4.83
CA ALA A 49 -30.60 5.38 5.44
C ALA A 49 -29.22 5.03 6.02
N SER A 50 -28.96 5.50 7.24
CA SER A 50 -27.71 5.28 7.94
C SER A 50 -27.58 3.78 8.10
N SER A 51 -26.63 3.18 7.38
CA SER A 51 -26.17 1.86 7.77
C SER A 51 -25.59 1.97 9.18
N ALA A 52 -25.83 0.95 9.99
CA ALA A 52 -25.23 0.90 11.32
C ALA A 52 -23.70 1.04 11.18
N PRO A 53 -23.03 1.75 12.11
CA PRO A 53 -21.58 1.78 12.15
C PRO A 53 -21.04 0.35 12.09
N ALA A 54 -20.12 0.08 11.16
CA ALA A 54 -19.52 -1.24 11.04
C ALA A 54 -18.90 -1.64 12.37
N CYS A 55 -19.27 -2.80 12.91
CA CYS A 55 -18.68 -3.24 14.15
C CYS A 55 -17.23 -3.71 13.90
N PRO A 56 -16.34 -3.69 14.90
CA PRO A 56 -14.95 -4.14 14.73
C PRO A 56 -14.82 -5.54 14.12
N ALA A 57 -15.76 -6.44 14.41
CA ALA A 57 -15.78 -7.79 13.87
C ALA A 57 -16.09 -7.83 12.36
N ASP A 58 -16.89 -6.90 11.84
CA ASP A 58 -17.17 -6.78 10.40
C ASP A 58 -15.92 -6.29 9.68
N LEU A 59 -15.24 -5.29 10.25
CA LEU A 59 -13.98 -4.78 9.70
C LEU A 59 -12.86 -5.84 9.65
N ASP A 60 -12.82 -6.75 10.62
CA ASP A 60 -11.89 -7.89 10.65
C ASP A 60 -12.22 -8.95 9.60
N ARG A 61 -13.50 -9.11 9.25
CA ARG A 61 -13.92 -10.00 8.16
C ARG A 61 -13.53 -9.40 6.82
N ASP A 62 -13.75 -8.11 6.63
CA ASP A 62 -13.49 -7.41 5.38
C ASP A 62 -11.99 -7.33 5.05
N ARG A 63 -11.13 -7.39 6.06
CA ARG A 63 -9.66 -7.40 5.93
C ARG A 63 -9.06 -8.79 5.77
N ALA A 64 -9.88 -9.84 5.78
CA ALA A 64 -9.38 -11.21 5.76
C ALA A 64 -9.46 -11.88 4.38
N LEU A 65 -8.41 -12.63 4.05
CA LEU A 65 -8.30 -13.47 2.88
C LEU A 65 -8.00 -14.91 3.32
N THR A 66 -8.88 -15.85 2.97
CA THR A 66 -8.64 -17.29 3.21
C THR A 66 -8.11 -17.91 1.93
N VAL A 67 -6.92 -18.52 2.00
CA VAL A 67 -6.31 -19.24 0.87
C VAL A 67 -6.63 -20.72 1.02
N LYS A 68 -7.18 -21.32 -0.03
CA LYS A 68 -7.51 -22.76 -0.04
C LYS A 68 -6.29 -23.58 -0.41
N VAL A 69 -5.96 -24.55 0.43
CA VAL A 69 -4.83 -25.45 0.22
C VAL A 69 -5.38 -26.81 -0.17
N GLY A 70 -5.30 -27.14 -1.46
CA GLY A 70 -5.79 -28.41 -1.99
C GLY A 70 -4.91 -29.62 -1.63
N ASP A 71 -3.62 -29.40 -1.41
CA ASP A 71 -2.68 -30.45 -1.05
C ASP A 71 -2.66 -30.71 0.47
N PRO A 72 -3.04 -31.92 0.93
CA PRO A 72 -3.05 -32.26 2.34
C PRO A 72 -1.65 -32.30 2.98
N ALA A 73 -0.59 -32.57 2.22
CA ALA A 73 0.78 -32.53 2.73
C ALA A 73 1.18 -31.08 3.03
N MET A 74 0.98 -30.17 2.07
CA MET A 74 1.20 -28.75 2.27
C MET A 74 0.34 -28.17 3.41
N ALA A 75 -0.91 -28.60 3.56
CA ALA A 75 -1.76 -28.17 4.67
C ALA A 75 -1.20 -28.61 6.04
N ARG A 76 -0.59 -29.79 6.13
CA ARG A 76 0.09 -30.27 7.36
C ARG A 76 1.34 -29.44 7.65
N ASP A 77 2.11 -29.09 6.63
CA ASP A 77 3.30 -28.25 6.81
C ASP A 77 2.94 -26.85 7.30
N LEU A 78 1.92 -26.23 6.71
CA LEU A 78 1.43 -24.92 7.14
C LEU A 78 0.92 -24.92 8.59
N ARG A 79 0.31 -26.03 9.05
CA ARG A 79 -0.12 -26.19 10.44
C ARG A 79 1.03 -26.20 11.46
N ARG A 80 2.24 -26.53 11.03
CA ARG A 80 3.44 -26.55 11.89
C ARG A 80 4.10 -25.18 12.02
N LEU A 81 3.73 -24.22 11.17
CA LEU A 81 4.31 -22.89 11.14
C LEU A 81 3.65 -21.98 12.18
N THR A 82 4.44 -21.05 12.71
CA THR A 82 3.91 -19.97 13.55
C THR A 82 3.13 -18.96 12.70
N ASN A 83 2.28 -18.15 13.35
CA ASN A 83 1.56 -17.08 12.67
C ASN A 83 2.51 -16.09 11.97
N GLU A 84 3.67 -15.80 12.58
CA GLU A 84 4.68 -14.94 11.98
C GLU A 84 5.33 -15.56 10.75
N ASP A 85 5.63 -16.86 10.79
CA ASP A 85 6.21 -17.58 9.65
C ASP A 85 5.24 -17.62 8.46
N LEU A 86 3.94 -17.74 8.74
CA LEU A 86 2.91 -17.66 7.71
C LEU A 86 2.88 -16.28 7.05
N VAL A 87 2.96 -15.20 7.83
CA VAL A 87 3.06 -13.83 7.28
C VAL A 87 4.33 -13.67 6.45
N LYS A 88 5.50 -14.09 6.98
CA LYS A 88 6.77 -14.03 6.24
C LYS A 88 6.71 -14.79 4.92
N ARG A 89 6.11 -15.99 4.91
CA ARG A 89 5.94 -16.82 3.70
C ARG A 89 4.99 -16.16 2.70
N ALA A 90 3.87 -15.63 3.17
CA ALA A 90 2.91 -14.91 2.32
C ALA A 90 3.53 -13.64 1.70
N GLU A 91 4.25 -12.85 2.50
CA GLU A 91 4.98 -11.67 2.03
C GLU A 91 6.09 -12.01 1.03
N LYS A 92 6.84 -13.09 1.28
CA LYS A 92 7.85 -13.58 0.33
C LYS A 92 7.20 -13.94 -1.01
N HIS A 93 6.10 -14.67 -0.99
CA HIS A 93 5.38 -15.07 -2.20
C HIS A 93 4.80 -13.85 -2.94
N ARG A 94 4.18 -12.91 -2.22
CA ARG A 94 3.67 -11.65 -2.77
C ARG A 94 4.76 -10.85 -3.48
N ARG A 95 5.92 -10.69 -2.86
CA ARG A 95 7.05 -9.96 -3.47
C ARG A 95 7.53 -10.63 -4.75
N LEU A 96 7.67 -11.96 -4.72
CA LEU A 96 8.05 -12.73 -5.90
C LEU A 96 7.03 -12.55 -7.03
N ALA A 97 5.74 -12.77 -6.74
CA ALA A 97 4.66 -12.60 -7.72
C ALA A 97 4.58 -11.17 -8.26
N ALA A 98 4.76 -10.15 -7.42
CA ALA A 98 4.76 -8.75 -7.83
C ALA A 98 5.90 -8.43 -8.81
N ILE A 99 7.09 -9.00 -8.59
CA ILE A 99 8.25 -8.85 -9.47
C ILE A 99 8.01 -9.62 -10.77
N THR A 100 7.67 -10.90 -10.68
CA THR A 100 7.51 -11.79 -11.86
C THR A 100 6.42 -11.29 -12.80
N ALA A 101 5.31 -10.80 -12.27
CA ALA A 101 4.19 -10.32 -13.08
C ALA A 101 4.24 -8.81 -13.37
N VAL A 102 5.25 -8.08 -12.86
CA VAL A 102 5.37 -6.61 -12.96
C VAL A 102 4.07 -5.91 -12.51
N ARG A 103 3.58 -6.26 -11.31
CA ARG A 103 2.28 -5.79 -10.79
C ARG A 103 2.47 -4.81 -9.62
N PRO A 104 2.51 -3.49 -9.88
CA PRO A 104 2.72 -2.49 -8.82
C PRO A 104 1.60 -2.48 -7.77
N THR A 105 0.36 -2.84 -8.16
CA THR A 105 -0.76 -3.00 -7.23
C THR A 105 -0.51 -4.10 -6.20
N LEU A 106 0.04 -5.24 -6.62
CA LEU A 106 0.40 -6.34 -5.71
C LEU A 106 1.61 -5.99 -4.82
N ALA A 107 2.51 -5.14 -5.32
CA ALA A 107 3.62 -4.62 -4.53
C ALA A 107 3.13 -3.74 -3.38
N SER A 108 1.99 -3.04 -3.55
CA SER A 108 1.45 -2.07 -2.59
C SER A 108 0.72 -2.66 -1.38
N ILE A 109 0.25 -3.90 -1.46
CA ILE A 109 -0.48 -4.56 -0.36
C ILE A 109 0.48 -5.14 0.68
N GLN A 110 0.00 -5.33 1.91
CA GLN A 110 0.79 -5.89 3.00
C GLN A 110 -0.05 -6.85 3.86
N PHE A 111 0.48 -8.04 4.10
CA PHE A 111 -0.04 -8.97 5.10
C PHE A 111 0.45 -8.56 6.50
N VAL A 112 -0.48 -8.33 7.42
CA VAL A 112 -0.18 -7.88 8.80
C VAL A 112 -0.30 -8.99 9.83
N ALA A 113 -1.14 -9.99 9.58
CA ALA A 113 -1.31 -11.13 10.46
C ALA A 113 -1.74 -12.36 9.65
N ALA A 114 -1.57 -13.52 10.25
CA ALA A 114 -2.02 -14.79 9.71
C ALA A 114 -2.48 -15.71 10.84
N LYS A 115 -3.37 -16.65 10.51
CA LYS A 115 -3.70 -17.79 11.37
C LYS A 115 -4.13 -18.99 10.56
N ILE A 116 -3.88 -20.19 11.07
CA ILE A 116 -4.44 -21.42 10.50
C ILE A 116 -5.85 -21.65 11.03
N LEU A 117 -6.80 -21.92 10.13
CA LEU A 117 -8.15 -22.31 10.49
C LEU A 117 -8.20 -23.79 10.91
N ARG A 118 -9.28 -24.21 11.58
CA ARG A 118 -9.51 -25.64 11.90
C ARG A 118 -9.48 -26.54 10.66
N SER A 119 -9.88 -26.02 9.49
CA SER A 119 -9.77 -26.72 8.21
C SER A 119 -8.32 -26.99 7.79
N GLY A 120 -7.35 -26.22 8.28
CA GLY A 120 -5.96 -26.24 7.84
C GLY A 120 -5.63 -25.16 6.81
N ASP A 121 -6.64 -24.43 6.34
CA ASP A 121 -6.45 -23.29 5.44
C ASP A 121 -5.83 -22.11 6.20
N PRO A 122 -4.82 -21.43 5.63
CA PRO A 122 -4.34 -20.16 6.16
C PRO A 122 -5.34 -19.04 5.87
N ARG A 123 -5.66 -18.27 6.91
CA ARG A 123 -6.37 -17.00 6.83
C ARG A 123 -5.38 -15.88 7.08
N LEU A 124 -5.19 -15.04 6.07
CA LEU A 124 -4.31 -13.88 6.06
C LEU A 124 -5.12 -12.61 6.30
N PHE A 125 -4.53 -11.64 6.96
CA PHE A 125 -5.13 -10.34 7.24
C PHE A 125 -4.31 -9.23 6.58
N LEU A 126 -4.99 -8.31 5.92
CA LEU A 126 -4.40 -7.13 5.30
C LEU A 126 -4.78 -5.85 6.05
N ARG A 127 -4.18 -4.71 5.70
CA ARG A 127 -4.39 -3.45 6.45
C ARG A 127 -5.82 -2.94 6.34
N ASN A 128 -6.46 -3.16 5.18
CA ASN A 128 -7.78 -2.67 4.85
C ASN A 128 -8.48 -3.58 3.82
N ALA A 129 -9.78 -3.39 3.64
CA ALA A 129 -10.60 -4.17 2.70
C ALA A 129 -10.16 -3.99 1.24
N LYS A 130 -9.68 -2.80 0.86
CA LYS A 130 -9.22 -2.51 -0.50
C LYS A 130 -8.01 -3.38 -0.89
N GLU A 131 -7.10 -3.62 0.05
CA GLU A 131 -5.97 -4.52 -0.17
C GLU A 131 -6.40 -5.98 -0.33
N VAL A 132 -7.48 -6.41 0.33
CA VAL A 132 -8.05 -7.75 0.13
C VAL A 132 -8.59 -7.90 -1.29
N GLU A 133 -9.28 -6.89 -1.81
CA GLU A 133 -9.78 -6.92 -3.19
C GLU A 133 -8.65 -6.99 -4.22
N ILE A 134 -7.56 -6.24 -3.98
CA ILE A 134 -6.35 -6.35 -4.80
C ILE A 134 -5.80 -7.77 -4.72
N ALA A 135 -5.67 -8.36 -3.52
CA ALA A 135 -5.16 -9.73 -3.38
C ALA A 135 -6.03 -10.78 -4.09
N ARG A 136 -7.37 -10.65 -4.04
CA ARG A 136 -8.31 -11.55 -4.72
C ARG A 136 -8.14 -11.52 -6.24
N THR A 137 -7.90 -10.34 -6.81
CA THR A 137 -7.67 -10.15 -8.25
C THR A 137 -6.34 -10.79 -8.74
N HIS A 138 -5.50 -11.27 -7.81
CA HIS A 138 -4.16 -11.78 -8.10
C HIS A 138 -3.98 -13.25 -7.63
N ARG A 139 -5.08 -13.97 -7.41
CA ARG A 139 -5.07 -15.31 -6.81
C ARG A 139 -4.36 -16.39 -7.64
N ASP A 140 -4.36 -16.25 -8.97
CA ASP A 140 -3.93 -17.30 -9.91
C ASP A 140 -2.62 -16.95 -10.67
N THR A 141 -1.86 -15.95 -10.21
CA THR A 141 -0.57 -15.55 -10.81
C THR A 141 0.60 -15.94 -9.94
#